data_AF-A0A948F6H3-F1
#
_entry.id   AF-A0A948F6H3-F1
#
_cell.length_a   1.000
_cell.length_b   1.000
_cell.length_c   1.000
_cell.angle_alpha   90.00
_cell.angle_beta   90.00
_cell.angle_gamma   90.00
#
_symmetry.space_group_name_H-M   'P 1'
#
loop_
_entity.id
_entity.type
_entity.pdbx_description
1 polymer ?
#
loop_
_entity_poly.entity_id
_entity_poly.type
_entity_poly.pdbx_seq_one_letter_code
_entity_poly.pdbx_strand_id
1 'polypeptide(L)'
;MDRIHSVRVLFALAVLCGGVGPPLAFAADRRAQERAMMVEDQIERRGVSDPAVLQAMRTVPRDRFIPADQAPSAYEDRPLPIGFGQTISQPYIVAYMTEIVRPRPGFRVLEIGAGSGYQAAVLAEVGGEVYTVEIIPKLAERARANLAANGYERVQVKNGDGYNGWPEHAPYDAIVVTAAAEHIPPPLIRQLKDGGRMIIPVGSPFLTQYLVLVEKDGDRVTTRTVMPVRFVPLRRAGS
;
A
#
# COMPACT_ATOMS: atom_id res chain seq x y z
N MET A 1 -23.62 31.93 -77.71
CA MET A 1 -24.92 31.41 -77.26
C MET A 1 -24.70 29.94 -76.94
N ASP A 2 -24.76 29.43 -75.73
CA ASP A 2 -25.13 30.01 -74.44
C ASP A 2 -24.91 28.91 -73.37
N ARG A 3 -24.69 29.33 -72.12
CA ARG A 3 -24.90 28.58 -70.85
C ARG A 3 -23.79 27.67 -70.30
N ILE A 4 -22.99 28.33 -69.46
CA ILE A 4 -22.55 27.95 -68.10
C ILE A 4 -23.60 27.07 -67.38
N HIS A 5 -23.20 25.98 -66.71
CA HIS A 5 -23.86 25.44 -65.50
C HIS A 5 -22.86 24.69 -64.57
N SER A 6 -22.53 25.37 -63.47
CA SER A 6 -22.38 24.93 -62.07
C SER A 6 -21.63 23.64 -61.66
N VAL A 7 -20.56 23.89 -60.92
CA VAL A 7 -19.84 23.09 -59.92
C VAL A 7 -20.76 22.44 -58.87
N ARG A 8 -20.50 21.17 -58.52
CA ARG A 8 -20.64 20.61 -57.15
C ARG A 8 -19.61 19.50 -56.90
N VAL A 9 -18.49 19.85 -56.26
CA VAL A 9 -17.58 18.88 -55.63
C VAL A 9 -18.13 18.57 -54.24
N LEU A 10 -18.55 17.32 -54.03
CA LEU A 10 -19.03 16.84 -52.74
C LEU A 10 -17.82 16.33 -51.94
N PHE A 11 -17.30 17.13 -51.01
CA PHE A 11 -16.37 16.65 -49.99
C PHE A 11 -17.18 15.89 -48.93
N ALA A 12 -17.10 14.56 -48.95
CA ALA A 12 -17.57 13.72 -47.85
C ALA A 12 -16.54 13.76 -46.73
N LEU A 13 -16.77 14.60 -45.72
CA LEU A 13 -16.01 14.58 -44.47
C LEU A 13 -16.56 13.45 -43.60
N ALA A 14 -15.94 12.27 -43.69
CA ALA A 14 -16.22 11.18 -42.75
C ALA A 14 -15.55 11.50 -41.41
N VAL A 15 -16.32 12.08 -40.48
CA VAL A 15 -15.92 12.19 -39.07
C VAL A 15 -16.05 10.80 -38.45
N LEU A 16 -14.95 10.05 -38.45
CA LEU A 16 -14.78 8.87 -37.62
C LEU A 16 -14.52 9.32 -36.18
N CYS A 17 -15.59 9.50 -35.41
CA CYS A 17 -15.53 9.51 -33.94
C CYS A 17 -15.17 8.10 -33.45
N GLY A 18 -13.90 7.71 -33.59
CA GLY A 18 -13.33 6.55 -32.92
C GLY A 18 -12.62 7.02 -31.66
N GLY A 19 -13.20 6.73 -30.49
CA GLY A 19 -12.55 6.93 -29.20
C GLY A 19 -11.36 5.98 -29.06
N VAL A 20 -10.22 6.33 -29.65
CA VAL A 20 -8.95 5.65 -29.40
C VAL A 20 -8.39 6.28 -28.13
N GLY A 21 -8.52 5.57 -27.00
CA GLY A 21 -7.82 5.93 -25.77
C GLY A 21 -6.31 6.03 -26.04
N PRO A 22 -5.56 6.83 -25.26
CA PRO A 22 -4.14 7.01 -25.49
C PRO A 22 -3.40 5.66 -25.51
N PRO A 23 -2.36 5.50 -26.36
CA PRO A 23 -1.60 4.26 -26.45
C PRO A 23 -1.00 3.85 -25.09
N LEU A 24 -0.88 2.53 -24.85
CA LEU A 24 -0.47 1.96 -23.55
C LEU A 24 0.83 2.56 -22.99
N ALA A 25 1.82 2.86 -23.85
CA ALA A 25 3.07 3.48 -23.44
C ALA A 25 2.87 4.89 -22.87
N PHE A 26 1.97 5.69 -23.47
CA PHE A 26 1.66 7.04 -23.01
C PHE A 26 0.90 7.03 -21.68
N ALA A 27 0.02 6.04 -21.48
CA ALA A 27 -0.67 5.85 -20.20
C ALA A 27 0.30 5.41 -19.09
N ALA A 28 1.27 4.54 -19.39
CA ALA A 28 2.29 4.11 -18.43
C ALA A 28 3.20 5.28 -17.99
N ASP A 29 3.60 6.13 -18.94
CA ASP A 29 4.40 7.33 -18.68
C ASP A 29 3.63 8.32 -17.78
N ARG A 30 2.33 8.54 -18.05
CA ARG A 30 1.47 9.36 -17.19
C ARG A 30 1.38 8.81 -15.76
N ARG A 31 1.16 7.51 -15.58
CA ARG A 31 1.06 6.90 -14.23
C ARG A 31 2.37 7.01 -13.46
N ALA A 32 3.50 6.90 -14.14
CA ALA A 32 4.80 7.12 -13.53
C ALA A 32 4.97 8.58 -13.06
N GLN A 33 4.53 9.56 -13.87
CA GLN A 33 4.55 10.97 -13.51
C GLN A 33 3.63 11.29 -12.32
N GLU A 34 2.39 10.79 -12.33
CA GLU A 34 1.46 10.94 -11.20
C GLU A 34 2.04 10.37 -9.90
N ARG A 35 2.69 9.21 -9.99
CA ARG A 35 3.39 8.59 -8.85
C ARG A 35 4.55 9.44 -8.36
N ALA A 36 5.37 9.98 -9.26
CA ALA A 36 6.48 10.85 -8.90
C ALA A 36 6.00 12.13 -8.19
N MET A 37 4.94 12.76 -8.72
CA MET A 37 4.30 13.92 -8.10
C MET A 37 3.72 13.60 -6.72
N MET A 38 3.04 12.45 -6.57
CA MET A 38 2.56 11.98 -5.26
C MET A 38 3.70 11.92 -4.24
N VAL A 39 4.86 11.38 -4.62
CA VAL A 39 6.02 11.30 -3.72
C VAL A 39 6.54 12.69 -3.37
N GLU A 40 6.78 13.55 -4.36
CA GLU A 40 7.33 14.89 -4.13
C GLU A 40 6.36 15.78 -3.32
N ASP A 41 5.12 15.92 -3.77
CA ASP A 41 4.19 16.90 -3.25
C ASP A 41 3.51 16.47 -1.95
N GLN A 42 3.25 15.16 -1.79
CA GLN A 42 2.38 14.63 -0.73
C GLN A 42 3.13 13.84 0.35
N ILE A 43 4.35 13.37 0.06
CA ILE A 43 5.14 12.52 0.97
C ILE A 43 6.37 13.26 1.47
N GLU A 44 7.26 13.69 0.57
CA GLU A 44 8.54 14.36 0.92
C GLU A 44 8.31 15.68 1.63
N ARG A 45 7.43 16.54 1.08
CA ARG A 45 7.06 17.82 1.71
C ARG A 45 6.45 17.70 3.10
N ARG A 46 6.03 16.51 3.50
CA ARG A 46 5.45 16.23 4.82
C ARG A 46 6.42 15.52 5.77
N GLY A 47 7.70 15.43 5.39
CA GLY A 47 8.79 15.08 6.30
C GLY A 47 9.30 13.65 6.20
N VAL A 48 8.74 12.81 5.32
CA VAL A 48 9.39 11.54 4.96
C VAL A 48 10.61 11.87 4.11
N SER A 49 11.78 11.40 4.53
CA SER A 49 13.08 11.81 3.98
C SER A 49 14.04 10.66 3.72
N ASP A 50 13.71 9.43 4.15
CA ASP A 50 14.52 8.25 3.89
C ASP A 50 14.59 7.96 2.38
N PRO A 51 15.78 8.01 1.75
CA PRO A 51 15.91 7.86 0.30
C PRO A 51 15.41 6.49 -0.21
N ALA A 52 15.57 5.41 0.57
CA ALA A 52 15.14 4.09 0.16
C ALA A 52 13.61 3.99 0.16
N VAL A 53 12.94 4.55 1.18
CA VAL A 53 11.47 4.62 1.23
C VAL A 53 10.92 5.47 0.09
N LEU A 54 11.50 6.63 -0.15
CA LEU A 54 11.07 7.53 -1.23
C LEU A 54 11.27 6.89 -2.61
N GLN A 55 12.37 6.16 -2.81
CA GLN A 55 12.59 5.40 -4.03
C GLN A 55 11.59 4.24 -4.17
N ALA A 56 11.28 3.53 -3.09
CA ALA A 56 10.27 2.47 -3.11
C ALA A 56 8.89 3.02 -3.50
N MET A 57 8.48 4.15 -2.94
CA MET A 57 7.21 4.81 -3.28
C MET A 57 7.16 5.29 -4.74
N ARG A 58 8.31 5.66 -5.34
CA ARG A 58 8.43 5.97 -6.78
C ARG A 58 8.44 4.73 -7.68
N THR A 59 8.76 3.56 -7.13
CA THR A 59 8.93 2.32 -7.90
C THR A 59 7.66 1.49 -7.91
N VAL A 60 7.04 1.26 -6.75
CA VAL A 60 5.86 0.40 -6.63
C VAL A 60 4.63 1.05 -7.28
N PRO A 61 4.04 0.48 -8.34
CA PRO A 61 2.95 1.10 -9.07
C PRO A 61 1.61 0.90 -8.34
N ARG A 62 1.26 1.81 -7.45
CA ARG A 62 0.05 1.75 -6.59
C ARG A 62 -1.24 1.47 -7.36
N ASP A 63 -1.37 1.96 -8.59
CA ASP A 63 -2.52 1.72 -9.48
C ASP A 63 -2.73 0.24 -9.84
N ARG A 64 -1.69 -0.60 -9.71
CA ARG A 64 -1.75 -2.05 -9.93
C ARG A 64 -2.26 -2.84 -8.72
N PHE A 65 -2.42 -2.19 -7.58
CA PHE A 65 -2.87 -2.79 -6.32
C PHE A 65 -4.30 -2.36 -5.95
N ILE A 66 -5.07 -1.82 -6.88
CA ILE A 66 -6.43 -1.35 -6.64
C ILE A 66 -7.40 -1.84 -7.72
N PRO A 67 -8.71 -1.91 -7.41
CA PRO A 67 -9.73 -2.16 -8.42
C PRO A 67 -9.70 -1.14 -9.57
N ALA A 68 -10.09 -1.57 -10.77
CA ALA A 68 -10.00 -0.74 -11.99
C ALA A 68 -10.81 0.56 -11.92
N ASP A 69 -11.95 0.55 -11.22
CA ASP A 69 -12.79 1.72 -10.98
C ASP A 69 -12.12 2.76 -10.06
N GLN A 70 -11.12 2.35 -9.28
CA GLN A 70 -10.34 3.24 -8.43
C GLN A 70 -9.08 3.79 -9.12
N ALA A 71 -8.72 3.27 -10.30
CA ALA A 71 -7.52 3.66 -11.03
C ALA A 71 -7.37 5.18 -11.25
N PRO A 72 -8.42 5.97 -11.54
CA PRO A 72 -8.29 7.42 -11.68
C PRO A 72 -7.73 8.11 -10.43
N SER A 73 -7.98 7.56 -9.24
CA SER A 73 -7.60 8.14 -7.95
C SER A 73 -6.37 7.49 -7.31
N ALA A 74 -5.65 6.62 -8.05
CA ALA A 74 -4.58 5.78 -7.51
C ALA A 74 -3.53 6.53 -6.68
N TYR A 75 -3.20 7.75 -7.11
CA TYR A 75 -2.12 8.59 -6.58
C TYR A 75 -2.63 9.82 -5.82
N GLU A 76 -3.92 9.83 -5.45
CA GLU A 76 -4.46 10.79 -4.49
C GLU A 76 -4.04 10.39 -3.06
N ASP A 77 -3.74 11.36 -2.20
CA ASP A 77 -3.31 11.10 -0.82
C ASP A 77 -4.48 10.72 0.12
N ARG A 78 -5.19 9.64 -0.19
CA ARG A 78 -6.30 9.12 0.61
C ARG A 78 -6.42 7.60 0.51
N PRO A 79 -7.11 6.94 1.45
CA PRO A 79 -7.43 5.53 1.28
C PRO A 79 -8.44 5.32 0.14
N LEU A 80 -8.32 4.18 -0.56
CA LEU A 80 -9.26 3.78 -1.61
C LEU A 80 -9.89 2.42 -1.26
N PRO A 81 -11.18 2.19 -1.56
CA PRO A 81 -11.81 0.90 -1.32
C PRO A 81 -11.17 -0.18 -2.19
N ILE A 82 -10.95 -1.35 -1.58
CA ILE A 82 -10.43 -2.54 -2.28
C ILE A 82 -11.41 -3.72 -2.19
N GLY A 83 -12.67 -3.47 -1.81
CA GLY A 83 -13.68 -4.49 -1.58
C GLY A 83 -13.59 -5.12 -0.18
N PHE A 84 -14.57 -5.96 0.17
CA PHE A 84 -14.68 -6.63 1.47
C PHE A 84 -14.68 -5.69 2.70
N GLY A 85 -15.12 -4.44 2.51
CA GLY A 85 -15.06 -3.41 3.55
C GLY A 85 -13.65 -2.93 3.90
N GLN A 86 -12.64 -3.29 3.10
CA GLN A 86 -11.25 -2.91 3.32
C GLN A 86 -10.83 -1.78 2.38
N THR A 87 -9.73 -1.10 2.74
CA THR A 87 -9.10 -0.05 1.94
C THR A 87 -7.61 -0.32 1.76
N ILE A 88 -7.05 0.19 0.66
CA ILE A 88 -5.60 0.42 0.56
C ILE A 88 -5.30 1.72 1.32
N SER A 89 -4.29 1.71 2.19
CA SER A 89 -3.96 2.87 3.05
C SER A 89 -3.49 4.08 2.24
N GLN A 90 -3.71 5.29 2.77
CA GLN A 90 -3.19 6.55 2.23
C GLN A 90 -1.68 6.46 1.93
N PRO A 91 -1.20 6.94 0.76
CA PRO A 91 0.22 6.89 0.38
C PRO A 91 1.18 7.46 1.43
N TYR A 92 0.88 8.64 1.99
CA TYR A 92 1.69 9.23 3.05
C TYR A 92 1.83 8.30 4.27
N ILE A 93 0.73 7.66 4.69
CA ILE A 93 0.74 6.77 5.85
C ILE A 93 1.58 5.51 5.57
N VAL A 94 1.51 4.95 4.35
CA VAL A 94 2.36 3.84 3.92
C VAL A 94 3.84 4.21 4.00
N ALA A 95 4.22 5.35 3.44
CA ALA A 95 5.61 5.83 3.45
C ALA A 95 6.10 6.08 4.88
N TYR A 96 5.30 6.77 5.69
CA TYR A 96 5.62 7.10 7.07
C TYR A 96 5.80 5.85 7.95
N MET A 97 4.87 4.90 7.86
CA MET A 97 4.96 3.62 8.60
C MET A 97 6.17 2.80 8.16
N THR A 98 6.55 2.86 6.89
CA THR A 98 7.76 2.20 6.37
C THR A 98 9.03 2.86 6.92
N GLU A 99 9.13 4.18 6.87
CA GLU A 99 10.31 4.93 7.36
C GLU A 99 10.53 4.72 8.86
N ILE A 100 9.48 4.77 9.68
CA ILE A 100 9.63 4.78 11.13
C ILE A 100 10.14 3.44 11.69
N VAL A 101 9.82 2.32 11.02
CA VAL A 101 10.31 0.98 11.39
C VAL A 101 11.70 0.69 10.83
N ARG A 102 12.24 1.58 9.98
CA ARG A 102 13.63 1.56 9.47
C ARG A 102 14.06 0.19 8.92
N PRO A 103 13.29 -0.39 7.98
CA PRO A 103 13.67 -1.66 7.37
C PRO A 103 15.01 -1.49 6.64
N ARG A 104 15.80 -2.56 6.59
CA ARG A 104 17.08 -2.61 5.89
C ARG A 104 17.13 -3.85 5.01
N PRO A 105 17.98 -3.87 3.98
CA PRO A 105 18.25 -5.09 3.24
C PRO A 105 18.53 -6.28 4.16
N GLY A 106 17.76 -7.37 3.99
CA GLY A 106 17.87 -8.60 4.80
C GLY A 106 17.13 -8.57 6.14
N PHE A 107 16.45 -7.48 6.50
CA PHE A 107 15.57 -7.47 7.67
C PHE A 107 14.34 -8.32 7.41
N ARG A 108 13.97 -9.14 8.40
CA ARG A 108 12.71 -9.86 8.37
C ARG A 108 11.59 -8.95 8.86
N VAL A 109 10.60 -8.73 8.00
CA VAL A 109 9.49 -7.83 8.27
C VAL A 109 8.18 -8.60 8.29
N LEU A 110 7.40 -8.44 9.35
CA LEU A 110 6.03 -8.93 9.42
C LEU A 110 5.05 -7.79 9.11
N GLU A 111 4.19 -7.97 8.13
CA GLU A 111 3.01 -7.13 7.91
C GLU A 111 1.75 -7.86 8.40
N ILE A 112 0.89 -7.16 9.13
CA ILE A 112 -0.44 -7.65 9.50
C ILE A 112 -1.50 -6.83 8.77
N GLY A 113 -2.23 -7.47 7.86
CA GLY A 113 -3.25 -6.87 7.00
C GLY A 113 -2.75 -6.67 5.56
N ALA A 114 -2.48 -7.77 4.84
CA ALA A 114 -1.97 -7.69 3.46
C ALA A 114 -2.88 -6.85 2.54
N GLY A 115 -4.21 -6.96 2.70
CA GLY A 115 -5.18 -6.17 1.95
C GLY A 115 -5.04 -6.33 0.44
N SER A 116 -4.43 -5.34 -0.23
CA SER A 116 -4.12 -5.41 -1.66
C SER A 116 -2.72 -5.94 -1.99
N GLY A 117 -1.81 -5.99 -1.02
CA GLY A 117 -0.39 -6.30 -1.18
C GLY A 117 0.52 -5.08 -1.36
N TYR A 118 -0.02 -3.85 -1.39
CA TYR A 118 0.79 -2.66 -1.71
C TYR A 118 1.84 -2.33 -0.65
N GLN A 119 1.47 -2.34 0.63
CA GLN A 119 2.43 -2.04 1.71
C GLN A 119 3.50 -3.14 1.82
N ALA A 120 3.13 -4.42 1.65
CA ALA A 120 4.07 -5.52 1.47
C ALA A 120 5.07 -5.29 0.33
N ALA A 121 4.60 -4.84 -0.85
CA ALA A 121 5.47 -4.53 -1.98
C ALA A 121 6.45 -3.39 -1.65
N VAL A 122 5.99 -2.32 -0.98
CA VAL A 122 6.85 -1.21 -0.53
C VAL A 122 7.91 -1.70 0.47
N LEU A 123 7.54 -2.57 1.41
CA LEU A 123 8.48 -3.15 2.38
C LEU A 123 9.50 -4.10 1.73
N ALA A 124 9.11 -4.79 0.66
CA ALA A 124 10.01 -5.64 -0.11
C ALA A 124 10.96 -4.81 -0.97
N GLU A 125 10.48 -3.73 -1.57
CA GLU A 125 11.26 -2.83 -2.42
C GLU A 125 12.39 -2.11 -1.65
N VAL A 126 12.17 -1.78 -0.36
CA VAL A 126 13.23 -1.27 0.53
C VAL A 126 14.23 -2.35 0.98
N GLY A 127 14.06 -3.61 0.56
CA GLY A 127 14.97 -4.72 0.81
C GLY A 127 14.56 -5.66 1.94
N GLY A 128 13.35 -5.55 2.48
CA GLY A 128 12.84 -6.43 3.53
C GLY A 128 12.50 -7.84 3.03
N GLU A 129 12.78 -8.86 3.84
CA GLU A 129 12.20 -10.19 3.71
C GLU A 129 10.79 -10.17 4.32
N VAL A 130 9.78 -9.94 3.48
CA VAL A 130 8.41 -9.65 3.93
C VAL A 130 7.57 -10.91 4.08
N TYR A 131 6.94 -11.02 5.24
CA TYR A 131 5.91 -11.98 5.59
C TYR A 131 4.64 -11.19 5.89
N THR A 132 3.54 -11.45 5.20
CA THR A 132 2.30 -10.71 5.39
C THR A 132 1.13 -11.66 5.70
N VAL A 133 0.30 -11.27 6.67
CA VAL A 133 -0.86 -12.06 7.10
C VAL A 133 -2.14 -11.32 6.74
N GLU A 134 -3.10 -12.04 6.16
CA GLU A 134 -4.41 -11.50 5.80
C GLU A 134 -5.53 -12.45 6.23
N ILE A 135 -6.54 -11.94 6.92
CA ILE A 135 -7.62 -12.75 7.49
C ILE A 135 -8.66 -13.13 6.45
N ILE A 136 -8.92 -12.29 5.44
CA ILE A 136 -9.92 -12.53 4.40
C ILE A 136 -9.29 -13.36 3.27
N PRO A 137 -9.73 -14.61 3.02
CA PRO A 137 -9.08 -15.51 2.05
C PRO A 137 -8.95 -14.91 0.64
N LYS A 138 -10.02 -14.28 0.15
CA LYS A 138 -10.04 -13.62 -1.17
C LYS A 138 -9.06 -12.45 -1.28
N LEU A 139 -8.80 -11.74 -0.18
CA LEU A 139 -7.80 -10.68 -0.14
C LEU A 139 -6.38 -11.27 -0.12
N ALA A 140 -6.16 -12.34 0.64
CA ALA A 140 -4.86 -13.02 0.66
C ALA A 140 -4.49 -13.55 -0.74
N GLU A 141 -5.44 -14.17 -1.45
CA GLU A 141 -5.26 -14.62 -2.84
C GLU A 141 -4.95 -13.45 -3.77
N ARG A 142 -5.71 -12.36 -3.68
CA ARG A 142 -5.46 -11.18 -4.52
C ARG A 142 -4.13 -10.51 -4.21
N ALA A 143 -3.73 -10.42 -2.95
CA ALA A 143 -2.43 -9.88 -2.56
C ALA A 143 -1.30 -10.71 -3.18
N ARG A 144 -1.37 -12.06 -3.12
CA ARG A 144 -0.40 -12.94 -3.81
C ARG A 144 -0.34 -12.66 -5.31
N ALA A 145 -1.49 -12.59 -5.97
CA ALA A 145 -1.57 -12.34 -7.40
C ALA A 145 -0.99 -10.97 -7.80
N ASN A 146 -1.34 -9.92 -7.06
CA ASN A 146 -0.82 -8.57 -7.28
C ASN A 146 0.70 -8.51 -7.06
N LEU A 147 1.20 -9.10 -5.98
CA LEU A 147 2.63 -9.14 -5.67
C LEU A 147 3.41 -9.86 -6.77
N ALA A 148 2.97 -11.06 -7.18
CA ALA A 148 3.61 -11.81 -8.25
C ALA A 148 3.59 -11.04 -9.59
N ALA A 149 2.44 -10.49 -9.98
CA ALA A 149 2.30 -9.73 -11.22
C ALA A 149 3.18 -8.46 -11.29
N ASN A 150 3.66 -7.96 -10.15
CA ASN A 150 4.54 -6.80 -10.06
C ASN A 150 5.97 -7.15 -9.61
N GLY A 151 6.37 -8.42 -9.67
CA GLY A 151 7.75 -8.85 -9.42
C GLY A 151 8.12 -9.13 -7.96
N TYR A 152 7.16 -9.13 -7.05
CA TYR A 152 7.35 -9.35 -5.60
C TYR A 152 7.01 -10.78 -5.17
N GLU A 153 7.34 -11.78 -5.99
CA GLU A 153 7.05 -13.20 -5.76
C GLU A 153 7.66 -13.77 -4.47
N ARG A 154 8.73 -13.14 -3.96
CA ARG A 154 9.39 -13.54 -2.72
C ARG A 154 8.64 -13.14 -1.45
N VAL A 155 7.63 -12.27 -1.55
CA VAL A 155 6.80 -11.89 -0.42
C VAL A 155 5.90 -13.07 -0.03
N GLN A 156 6.01 -13.50 1.23
CA GLN A 156 5.25 -14.64 1.73
C GLN A 156 3.90 -14.17 2.27
N VAL A 157 2.80 -14.69 1.72
CA VAL A 157 1.44 -14.31 2.12
C VAL A 157 0.73 -15.48 2.81
N LYS A 158 0.37 -15.32 4.08
CA LYS A 158 -0.45 -16.29 4.86
C LYS A 158 -1.89 -15.80 4.93
N ASN A 159 -2.84 -16.70 4.65
CA ASN A 159 -4.20 -16.47 5.09
C ASN A 159 -4.32 -16.94 6.55
N GLY A 160 -4.68 -16.04 7.47
CA GLY A 160 -4.74 -16.36 8.89
C GLY A 160 -5.05 -15.18 9.78
N ASP A 161 -5.15 -15.45 11.09
CA ASP A 161 -5.39 -14.42 12.10
C ASP A 161 -4.09 -13.70 12.46
N GLY A 162 -3.97 -12.46 11.99
CA GLY A 162 -2.81 -11.60 12.23
C GLY A 162 -2.62 -11.18 13.70
N TYR A 163 -3.62 -11.32 14.56
CA TYR A 163 -3.47 -11.07 16.01
C TYR A 163 -2.37 -11.94 16.62
N ASN A 164 -2.24 -13.17 16.12
CA ASN A 164 -1.27 -14.15 16.59
C ASN A 164 0.11 -14.00 15.91
N GLY A 165 0.26 -13.05 14.98
CA GLY A 165 1.46 -12.92 14.16
C GLY A 165 1.71 -14.15 13.28
N TRP A 166 2.97 -14.47 13.07
CA TRP A 166 3.41 -15.66 12.33
C TRP A 166 4.64 -16.28 13.00
N PRO A 167 4.45 -17.01 14.11
CA PRO A 167 5.54 -17.55 14.93
C PRO A 167 6.58 -18.38 14.18
N GLU A 168 6.17 -19.09 13.13
CA GLU A 168 7.02 -19.98 12.34
C GLU A 168 8.17 -19.25 11.61
N HIS A 169 8.06 -17.93 11.42
CA HIS A 169 9.15 -17.09 10.88
C HIS A 169 9.59 -15.99 11.86
N ALA A 170 9.13 -16.03 13.10
CA ALA A 170 9.67 -15.16 14.14
C ALA A 170 11.14 -15.53 14.46
N PRO A 171 11.92 -14.62 15.05
CA PRO A 171 11.58 -13.24 15.37
C PRO A 171 11.78 -12.27 14.19
N TYR A 172 11.13 -11.11 14.24
CA TYR A 172 11.11 -10.07 13.22
C TYR A 172 11.90 -8.83 13.63
N ASP A 173 12.63 -8.24 12.68
CA ASP A 173 13.32 -6.95 12.87
C ASP A 173 12.32 -5.79 12.87
N ALA A 174 11.27 -5.88 12.06
CA ALA A 174 10.19 -4.90 12.01
C ALA A 174 8.81 -5.55 11.92
N ILE A 175 7.80 -4.91 12.51
CA ILE A 175 6.39 -5.29 12.36
C ILE A 175 5.57 -4.07 11.96
N VAL A 176 4.76 -4.20 10.91
CA VAL A 176 3.86 -3.15 10.41
C VAL A 176 2.43 -3.68 10.47
N VAL A 177 1.56 -3.05 11.26
CA VAL A 177 0.16 -3.45 11.38
C VAL A 177 -0.71 -2.43 10.65
N THR A 178 -1.45 -2.86 9.63
CA THR A 178 -2.26 -2.00 8.75
C THR A 178 -3.76 -2.09 9.06
N ALA A 179 -4.10 -2.46 10.29
CA ALA A 179 -5.46 -2.46 10.83
C ALA A 179 -5.42 -2.02 12.30
N ALA A 180 -6.44 -1.30 12.76
CA ALA A 180 -6.48 -0.77 14.12
C ALA A 180 -6.80 -1.86 15.14
N ALA A 181 -5.92 -2.05 16.11
CA ALA A 181 -6.15 -2.92 17.26
C ALA A 181 -6.70 -2.11 18.45
N GLU A 182 -7.52 -2.74 19.30
CA GLU A 182 -7.95 -2.12 20.56
C GLU A 182 -6.77 -1.89 21.52
N HIS A 183 -5.84 -2.84 21.53
CA HIS A 183 -4.58 -2.79 22.25
C HIS A 183 -3.48 -3.46 21.45
N ILE A 184 -2.22 -3.15 21.78
CA ILE A 184 -1.05 -3.77 21.13
C ILE A 184 -1.08 -5.28 21.42
N PRO A 185 -1.14 -6.16 20.39
CA PRO A 185 -1.20 -7.60 20.62
C PRO A 185 0.09 -8.12 21.28
N PRO A 186 0.01 -8.76 22.46
CA PRO A 186 1.18 -9.36 23.11
C PRO A 186 1.95 -10.38 22.24
N PRO A 187 1.31 -11.20 21.37
CA PRO A 187 2.04 -12.07 20.45
C PRO A 187 3.01 -11.32 19.54
N LEU A 188 2.66 -10.12 19.05
CA LEU A 188 3.51 -9.34 18.15
C LEU A 188 4.74 -8.78 18.88
N ILE A 189 4.57 -8.32 20.13
CA ILE A 189 5.71 -7.89 20.98
C ILE A 189 6.68 -9.06 21.24
N ARG A 190 6.16 -10.27 21.47
CA ARG A 190 7.00 -11.47 21.66
C ARG A 190 7.77 -11.86 20.40
N GLN A 191 7.15 -11.67 19.23
CA GLN A 191 7.78 -11.98 17.94
C GLN A 191 8.72 -10.88 17.44
N LEU A 192 8.75 -9.72 18.09
CA LEU A 192 9.70 -8.65 17.79
C LEU A 192 11.08 -9.00 18.36
N LYS A 193 12.14 -8.85 17.55
CA LYS A 193 13.54 -8.99 17.98
C LYS A 193 13.91 -7.91 18.99
N ASP A 194 14.97 -8.19 19.73
CA ASP A 194 15.70 -7.13 20.43
C ASP A 194 16.23 -6.09 19.42
N GLY A 195 16.11 -4.81 19.74
CA GLY A 195 16.33 -3.68 18.83
C GLY A 195 15.26 -3.49 17.75
N GLY A 196 14.24 -4.36 17.72
CA GLY A 196 13.18 -4.35 16.72
C GLY A 196 12.17 -3.22 16.91
N ARG A 197 11.47 -2.87 15.83
CA ARG A 197 10.49 -1.77 15.80
C ARG A 197 9.14 -2.25 15.29
N MET A 198 8.06 -1.82 15.92
CA MET A 198 6.71 -2.06 15.43
C MET A 198 5.92 -0.76 15.33
N ILE A 199 5.17 -0.60 14.24
CA ILE A 199 4.22 0.50 14.06
C ILE A 199 2.81 -0.08 13.94
N ILE A 200 1.90 0.40 14.78
CA ILE A 200 0.54 -0.14 14.88
C ILE A 200 -0.48 0.97 15.18
N PRO A 201 -1.62 1.03 14.47
CA PRO A 201 -2.74 1.85 14.87
C PRO A 201 -3.45 1.23 16.09
N VAL A 202 -3.61 2.02 17.15
CA VAL A 202 -4.26 1.59 18.40
C VAL A 202 -5.41 2.53 18.73
N GLY A 203 -6.58 1.96 19.02
CA GLY A 203 -7.76 2.69 19.48
C GLY A 203 -9.03 1.87 19.32
N SER A 204 -9.96 2.01 20.28
CA SER A 204 -11.26 1.33 20.23
C SER A 204 -12.11 1.79 19.04
N PRO A 205 -13.02 0.93 18.54
CA PRO A 205 -14.10 1.38 17.66
C PRO A 205 -14.78 2.59 18.31
N PHE A 206 -15.06 3.65 17.54
CA PHE A 206 -15.69 4.92 17.99
C PHE A 206 -14.78 5.94 18.70
N LEU A 207 -13.51 5.62 18.99
CA LEU A 207 -12.54 6.60 19.50
C LEU A 207 -11.50 6.96 18.43
N THR A 208 -10.78 8.07 18.65
CA THR A 208 -9.62 8.43 17.83
C THR A 208 -8.56 7.33 17.95
N GLN A 209 -8.12 6.81 16.82
CA GLN A 209 -7.01 5.86 16.77
C GLN A 209 -5.71 6.64 16.59
N TYR A 210 -4.63 6.12 17.15
CA TYR A 210 -3.31 6.70 16.98
C TYR A 210 -2.34 5.67 16.45
N LEU A 211 -1.44 6.09 15.55
CA LEU A 211 -0.24 5.31 15.27
C LEU A 211 0.66 5.33 16.51
N VAL A 212 1.04 4.14 16.96
CA VAL A 212 1.92 3.93 18.10
C VAL A 212 3.16 3.21 17.61
N LEU A 213 4.33 3.83 17.82
CA LEU A 213 5.63 3.19 17.65
C LEU A 213 5.95 2.40 18.92
N VAL A 214 6.35 1.16 18.75
CA VAL A 214 6.83 0.25 19.79
C VAL A 214 8.28 -0.08 19.49
N GLU A 215 9.16 0.07 20.48
CA GLU A 215 10.57 -0.28 20.38
C GLU A 215 10.90 -1.28 21.49
N LYS A 216 11.70 -2.30 21.16
CA LYS A 216 12.14 -3.34 22.11
C LYS A 216 13.64 -3.27 22.34
N ASP A 217 14.04 -3.31 23.60
CA ASP A 217 15.42 -3.25 24.09
C ASP A 217 15.56 -4.27 25.25
N GLY A 218 16.01 -5.47 24.92
CA GLY A 218 15.97 -6.66 25.77
C GLY A 218 14.53 -6.96 26.23
N ASP A 219 14.33 -6.94 27.55
CA ASP A 219 13.03 -7.13 28.19
C ASP A 219 12.19 -5.83 28.26
N ARG A 220 12.79 -4.69 27.92
CA ARG A 220 12.11 -3.39 27.97
C ARG A 220 11.37 -3.14 26.67
N VAL A 221 10.10 -2.77 26.79
CA VAL A 221 9.26 -2.32 25.68
C VAL A 221 8.85 -0.87 25.94
N THR A 222 9.17 0.01 25.01
CA THR A 222 8.75 1.42 25.06
C THR A 222 7.73 1.68 23.96
N THR A 223 6.79 2.58 24.25
CA THR A 223 5.74 2.96 23.30
C THR A 223 5.66 4.47 23.18
N ARG A 224 5.47 4.98 21.96
CA ARG A 224 5.27 6.41 21.70
C ARG A 224 4.14 6.62 20.71
N THR A 225 3.17 7.44 21.10
CA THR A 225 2.12 7.94 20.21
C THR A 225 2.72 8.88 19.18
N VAL A 226 2.34 8.69 17.91
CA VAL A 226 2.97 9.38 16.78
C VAL A 226 2.02 10.38 16.13
N MET A 227 0.84 9.95 15.69
CA MET A 227 -0.17 10.81 15.07
C MET A 227 -1.56 10.17 15.10
N PRO A 228 -2.65 10.96 15.06
CA PRO A 228 -3.99 10.42 14.88
C PRO A 228 -4.16 9.84 13.48
N VAL A 229 -4.89 8.72 13.38
CA VAL A 229 -5.17 8.01 12.12
C VAL A 229 -6.56 7.39 12.13
N ARG A 230 -6.96 6.81 10.99
CA ARG A 230 -8.16 6.00 10.88
C ARG A 230 -7.91 4.80 9.96
N PHE A 231 -7.92 3.62 10.56
CA PHE A 231 -7.78 2.33 9.92
C PHE A 231 -9.04 1.48 10.14
N VAL A 232 -9.21 0.49 9.26
CA VAL A 232 -10.15 -0.61 9.45
C VAL A 232 -9.78 -1.42 10.69
N PRO A 233 -10.74 -2.04 11.40
CA PRO A 233 -10.45 -2.78 12.63
C PRO A 233 -9.66 -4.07 12.34
N LEU A 234 -8.70 -4.38 13.22
CA LEU A 234 -8.01 -5.67 13.25
C LEU A 234 -9.00 -6.73 13.75
N ARG A 235 -9.44 -7.60 12.83
CA ARG A 235 -10.35 -8.70 13.14
C ARG A 235 -9.61 -9.90 13.72
N ARG A 236 -10.34 -10.73 14.46
CA ARG A 236 -9.85 -12.02 14.97
C ARG A 236 -10.61 -13.16 14.30
N ALA A 237 -10.03 -14.35 14.32
CA ALA A 237 -10.77 -15.54 13.91
C ALA A 237 -12.02 -15.70 14.82
N GLY A 238 -13.21 -15.74 14.20
CA GLY A 238 -14.49 -15.86 14.90
C GLY A 238 -15.15 -14.55 15.34
N SER A 239 -14.61 -13.38 14.98
CA SER A 239 -15.23 -12.05 15.23
C SER A 239 -16.00 -11.48 14.04
#